data_AF-A0A251TZU0-F1
#
_entry.id   AF-A0A251TZU0-F1
#
_cell.length_a   1.000
_cell.length_b   1.000
_cell.length_c   1.000
_cell.angle_alpha   90.00
_cell.angle_beta   90.00
_cell.angle_gamma   90.00
#
_symmetry.space_group_name_H-M   'P 1'
#
loop_
_entity.id
_entity.type
_entity.pdbx_description
1 polymer ?
#
loop_
_entity_poly.entity_id
_entity_poly.type
_entity_poly.pdbx_seq_one_letter_code
_entity_poly.pdbx_strand_id
1 'polypeptide(L)'
;MEHSLWGNLPLLVRANSKESVEYILQTLWKTRKVGLDSADRDVIRDLLQLQNDADLDPLLVCLRMLIRKCVCENANKDEIQKLFPAEVLPEIQRLLTLLLQKFHREWREDISKDQIQNSTRPNSGEMDVNFQLSKDKLETMLISMKSQLRRHQCDMLSLENINIHISQTIKEMCIQARRGYIFSLNHVTVHFV
;
A
#
# COMPACT_ATOMS: atom_id res chain seq x y z
N MET A 1 1.27 18.74 15.09
CA MET A 1 1.49 17.39 15.63
C MET A 1 1.67 16.49 14.43
N GLU A 2 2.81 15.81 14.30
CA GLU A 2 2.99 14.84 13.23
C GLU A 2 1.95 13.74 13.44
N HIS A 3 0.97 13.63 12.54
CA HIS A 3 0.11 12.47 12.52
C HIS A 3 1.02 11.29 12.19
N SER A 4 1.41 10.53 13.21
CA SER A 4 2.11 9.27 13.02
C SER A 4 1.32 8.49 11.99
N LEU A 5 2.03 7.97 10.97
CA LEU A 5 1.44 7.20 9.87
C LEU A 5 0.41 6.17 10.37
N TRP A 6 0.58 5.67 11.60
CA TRP A 6 -0.21 4.64 12.25
C TRP A 6 -1.43 5.11 13.03
N GLY A 7 -1.65 6.43 13.14
CA GLY A 7 -2.70 7.02 13.97
C GLY A 7 -4.12 6.63 13.59
N ASN A 8 -4.33 6.10 12.38
CA ASN A 8 -5.63 5.66 11.88
C ASN A 8 -5.85 4.14 12.00
N LEU A 9 -4.83 3.35 12.34
CA LEU A 9 -4.99 1.91 12.60
C LEU A 9 -6.04 1.58 13.68
N PRO A 10 -6.22 2.39 14.75
CA PRO A 10 -7.31 2.20 15.71
C PRO A 10 -8.72 2.14 15.09
N LEU A 11 -8.94 2.67 13.89
CA LEU A 11 -10.23 2.58 13.20
C LEU A 11 -10.61 1.14 12.85
N LEU A 12 -9.65 0.23 12.74
CA LEU A 12 -9.92 -1.20 12.52
C LEU A 12 -10.70 -1.86 13.65
N VAL A 13 -10.68 -1.28 14.86
CA VAL A 13 -11.49 -1.76 16.00
C VAL A 13 -12.99 -1.63 15.71
N ARG A 14 -13.38 -0.70 14.82
CA ARG A 14 -14.77 -0.54 14.38
C ARG A 14 -15.23 -1.65 13.44
N ALA A 15 -14.30 -2.41 12.87
CA ALA A 15 -14.63 -3.56 12.04
C ALA A 15 -15.36 -4.59 12.91
N ASN A 16 -16.58 -4.96 12.51
CA ASN A 16 -17.46 -5.83 13.30
C ASN A 16 -16.91 -7.25 13.49
N SER A 17 -15.86 -7.64 12.76
CA SER A 17 -15.26 -8.97 12.87
C SER A 17 -13.84 -9.04 12.29
N LYS A 18 -13.13 -10.12 12.62
CA LYS A 18 -11.82 -10.45 12.00
C LYS A 18 -11.94 -10.59 10.48
N GLU A 19 -13.03 -11.18 10.01
CA GLU A 19 -13.31 -11.43 8.60
C GLU A 19 -13.48 -10.13 7.82
N SER A 20 -14.00 -9.07 8.47
CA SER A 20 -14.09 -7.74 7.87
C SER A 20 -12.72 -7.14 7.60
N VAL A 21 -11.79 -7.24 8.57
CA VAL A 21 -10.39 -6.81 8.40
C VAL A 21 -9.68 -7.66 7.34
N GLU A 22 -9.97 -8.97 7.33
CA GLU A 22 -9.46 -9.90 6.34
C GLU A 22 -9.87 -9.51 4.92
N TYR A 23 -11.15 -9.20 4.71
CA TYR A 23 -11.69 -8.74 3.45
C TYR A 23 -11.01 -7.47 2.97
N ILE A 24 -10.87 -6.46 3.85
CA ILE A 24 -10.19 -5.19 3.52
C ILE A 24 -8.77 -5.45 2.99
N LEU A 25 -7.99 -6.28 3.70
CA LEU A 25 -6.63 -6.62 3.30
C LEU A 25 -6.57 -7.34 1.95
N GLN A 26 -7.49 -8.29 1.69
CA GLN A 26 -7.57 -8.98 0.41
C GLN A 26 -7.97 -8.05 -0.74
N THR A 27 -8.95 -7.17 -0.53
CA THR A 27 -9.37 -6.19 -1.53
C THR A 27 -8.22 -5.24 -1.86
N LEU A 28 -7.51 -4.74 -0.86
CA LEU A 28 -6.31 -3.92 -1.06
C LEU A 28 -5.21 -4.64 -1.86
N TRP A 29 -5.02 -5.94 -1.61
CA TRP A 29 -4.07 -6.75 -2.38
C TRP A 29 -4.51 -6.94 -3.84
N LYS A 30 -5.78 -7.27 -4.09
CA LYS A 30 -6.32 -7.50 -5.43
C LYS A 30 -6.28 -6.23 -6.28
N THR A 31 -6.63 -5.11 -5.68
CA THR A 31 -6.68 -3.79 -6.32
C THR A 31 -5.31 -3.10 -6.44
N ARG A 32 -4.21 -3.74 -6.01
CA ARG A 32 -2.86 -3.13 -5.96
C ARG A 32 -2.35 -2.57 -7.29
N LYS A 33 -2.83 -3.08 -8.43
CA LYS A 33 -2.42 -2.65 -9.78
C LYS A 33 -3.37 -1.65 -10.42
N VAL A 34 -4.64 -1.67 -10.03
CA VAL A 34 -5.74 -0.94 -10.70
C VAL A 34 -6.28 0.20 -9.85
N GLY A 35 -5.92 0.26 -8.57
CA GLY A 35 -6.53 1.17 -7.61
C GLY A 35 -7.85 0.61 -7.07
N LEU A 36 -8.26 1.15 -5.92
CA LEU A 36 -9.52 0.78 -5.28
C LEU A 36 -10.64 1.63 -5.91
N ASP A 37 -11.67 1.00 -6.44
CA ASP A 37 -12.80 1.71 -7.05
C ASP A 37 -13.78 2.26 -6.01
N SER A 38 -14.79 3.02 -6.47
CA SER A 38 -15.76 3.63 -5.57
C SER A 38 -16.62 2.60 -4.84
N ALA A 39 -16.98 1.49 -5.48
CA ALA A 39 -17.84 0.47 -4.89
C ALA A 39 -17.12 -0.26 -3.75
N ASP A 40 -15.86 -0.65 -3.98
CA ASP A 40 -15.01 -1.26 -2.95
C ASP A 40 -14.75 -0.27 -1.80
N ARG A 41 -14.54 1.02 -2.09
CA ARG A 41 -14.42 2.07 -1.06
C ARG A 41 -15.68 2.16 -0.21
N ASP A 42 -16.85 2.10 -0.82
CA ASP A 42 -18.13 2.16 -0.11
C ASP A 42 -18.32 0.96 0.82
N VAL A 43 -18.03 -0.26 0.33
CA VAL A 43 -18.08 -1.47 1.16
C VAL A 43 -17.12 -1.37 2.35
N ILE A 44 -15.88 -0.91 2.14
CA ILE A 44 -14.90 -0.78 3.23
C ILE A 44 -15.35 0.29 4.24
N ARG A 45 -15.96 1.38 3.76
CA ARG A 45 -16.50 2.43 4.63
C ARG A 45 -17.63 1.90 5.52
N ASP A 46 -18.53 1.11 4.94
CA ASP A 46 -19.63 0.49 5.67
C ASP A 46 -19.13 -0.54 6.70
N LEU A 47 -18.14 -1.36 6.34
CA LEU A 47 -17.52 -2.34 7.25
C LEU A 47 -16.87 -1.67 8.47
N LEU A 48 -16.29 -0.49 8.28
CA LEU A 48 -15.62 0.29 9.33
C LEU A 48 -16.53 1.33 10.00
N GLN A 49 -17.79 1.42 9.56
CA GLN A 49 -18.78 2.39 10.03
C GLN A 49 -18.24 3.83 9.99
N LEU A 50 -17.53 4.19 8.93
CA LEU A 50 -16.95 5.53 8.75
C LEU A 50 -17.96 6.48 8.09
N GLN A 51 -17.96 7.75 8.50
CA GLN A 51 -18.87 8.75 7.93
C GLN A 51 -18.27 9.48 6.72
N ASN A 52 -16.94 9.53 6.60
CA ASN A 52 -16.24 10.30 5.58
C ASN A 52 -15.04 9.55 4.99
N ASP A 53 -14.66 9.92 3.77
CA ASP A 53 -13.45 9.43 3.09
C ASP A 53 -12.15 9.96 3.72
N ALA A 54 -12.23 11.09 4.43
CA ALA A 54 -11.08 11.74 5.05
C ALA A 54 -10.35 10.84 6.07
N ASP A 55 -11.08 9.95 6.74
CA ASP A 55 -10.52 8.97 7.68
C ASP A 55 -10.13 7.65 6.99
N LEU A 56 -10.77 7.35 5.86
CA LEU A 56 -10.54 6.14 5.10
C LEU A 56 -9.19 6.18 4.38
N ASP A 57 -8.88 7.27 3.67
CA ASP A 57 -7.68 7.35 2.86
C ASP A 57 -6.38 7.15 3.67
N PRO A 58 -6.19 7.82 4.83
CA PRO A 58 -5.03 7.57 5.68
C PRO A 58 -4.93 6.11 6.16
N LEU A 59 -6.04 5.48 6.53
CA LEU A 59 -6.06 4.07 6.94
C LEU A 59 -5.63 3.14 5.80
N LEU A 60 -6.16 3.35 4.60
CA LEU A 60 -5.80 2.54 3.43
C LEU A 60 -4.30 2.69 3.11
N VAL A 61 -3.73 3.87 3.32
CA VAL A 61 -2.27 4.08 3.20
C VAL A 61 -1.51 3.26 4.23
N CYS A 62 -1.91 3.26 5.51
CA CYS A 62 -1.27 2.43 6.55
C CYS A 62 -1.27 0.95 6.13
N LEU A 63 -2.42 0.44 5.72
CA LEU A 63 -2.61 -0.96 5.38
C LEU A 63 -1.81 -1.36 4.14
N ARG A 64 -1.81 -0.53 3.09
CA ARG A 64 -0.99 -0.76 1.89
C ARG A 64 0.49 -0.79 2.21
N MET A 65 0.97 0.10 3.09
CA MET A 65 2.36 0.08 3.53
C MET A 65 2.72 -1.20 4.30
N LEU A 66 1.82 -1.70 5.16
CA LEU A 66 2.04 -2.96 5.86
C LEU A 66 2.07 -4.17 4.92
N ILE A 67 1.11 -4.26 4.00
CA ILE A 67 1.08 -5.32 2.98
C ILE A 67 2.38 -5.31 2.17
N ARG A 68 2.83 -4.12 1.77
CA ARG A 68 4.08 -3.95 1.04
C ARG A 68 5.29 -4.42 1.84
N LYS A 69 5.49 -3.92 3.06
CA LYS A 69 6.63 -4.32 3.89
C LYS A 69 6.60 -5.82 4.22
N CYS A 70 5.41 -6.38 4.44
CA CYS A 70 5.26 -7.82 4.67
C CYS A 70 5.68 -8.64 3.45
N VAL A 71 5.09 -8.39 2.28
CA VAL A 71 5.22 -9.27 1.11
C VAL A 71 6.42 -8.93 0.24
N CYS A 72 6.67 -7.63 0.00
CA CYS A 72 7.71 -7.19 -0.94
C CYS A 72 9.12 -7.24 -0.34
N GLU A 73 9.24 -6.94 0.95
CA GLU A 73 10.53 -7.07 1.67
C GLU A 73 10.73 -8.48 2.23
N ASN A 74 9.75 -9.38 2.04
CA ASN A 74 9.76 -10.75 2.56
C ASN A 74 10.01 -10.78 4.07
N ALA A 75 9.33 -9.89 4.79
CA ALA A 75 9.52 -9.73 6.23
C ALA A 75 9.07 -11.00 6.96
N ASN A 76 9.93 -11.51 7.84
CA ASN A 76 9.58 -12.61 8.72
C ASN A 76 8.66 -12.15 9.88
N LYS A 77 8.22 -13.10 10.72
CA LYS A 77 7.32 -12.81 11.85
C LYS A 77 7.82 -11.70 12.77
N ASP A 78 9.10 -11.72 13.11
CA ASP A 78 9.71 -10.76 14.05
C ASP A 78 9.90 -9.39 13.38
N GLU A 79 10.16 -9.37 12.07
CA GLU A 79 10.24 -8.14 11.27
C GLU A 79 8.87 -7.48 11.12
N ILE A 80 7.80 -8.26 10.88
CA ILE A 80 6.42 -7.74 10.83
C ILE A 80 6.05 -7.09 12.16
N GLN A 81 6.40 -7.71 13.29
CA GLN A 81 6.11 -7.13 14.61
C GLN A 81 6.84 -5.80 14.85
N LYS A 82 8.06 -5.66 14.31
CA LYS A 82 8.84 -4.40 14.39
C LYS A 82 8.27 -3.28 13.52
N LEU A 83 7.33 -3.57 12.62
CA LEU A 83 6.70 -2.53 11.78
C LEU A 83 5.72 -1.66 12.57
N PHE A 84 5.17 -2.19 13.67
CA PHE A 84 4.18 -1.48 14.46
C PHE A 84 4.87 -0.75 15.62
N PRO A 85 4.67 0.56 15.77
CA PRO A 85 5.21 1.27 16.90
C PRO A 85 4.30 1.12 18.14
N ALA A 86 4.80 1.50 19.31
CA ALA A 86 4.16 1.24 20.60
C ALA A 86 2.80 1.96 20.78
N GLU A 87 2.50 2.95 19.95
CA GLU A 87 1.24 3.70 19.95
C GLU A 87 0.08 2.89 19.35
N VAL A 88 0.37 1.83 18.59
CA VAL A 88 -0.68 0.96 18.03
C VAL A 88 -1.12 -0.05 19.09
N LEU A 89 -2.43 -0.15 19.32
CA LEU A 89 -3.00 -1.06 20.29
C LEU A 89 -2.55 -2.52 20.04
N PRO A 90 -2.10 -3.25 21.09
CA PRO A 90 -1.59 -4.62 20.96
C PRO A 90 -2.56 -5.58 20.26
N GLU A 91 -3.87 -5.41 20.46
CA GLU A 91 -4.88 -6.26 19.83
C GLU A 91 -4.89 -6.11 18.30
N ILE A 92 -4.76 -4.87 17.81
CA ILE A 92 -4.70 -4.58 16.38
C ILE A 92 -3.38 -5.09 15.78
N GLN A 93 -2.27 -4.88 16.48
CA GLN A 93 -0.97 -5.40 16.06
C GLN A 93 -1.02 -6.93 15.92
N ARG A 94 -1.61 -7.62 16.90
CA ARG A 94 -1.76 -9.08 16.89
C ARG A 94 -2.65 -9.56 15.73
N LEU A 95 -3.80 -8.90 15.53
CA LEU A 95 -4.72 -9.20 14.44
C LEU A 95 -4.06 -9.03 13.07
N LEU A 96 -3.42 -7.88 12.84
CA LEU A 96 -2.74 -7.57 11.58
C LEU A 96 -1.56 -8.52 11.35
N THR A 97 -0.74 -8.78 12.37
CA THR A 97 0.38 -9.73 12.29
C THR A 97 -0.12 -11.12 11.86
N LEU A 98 -1.22 -11.59 12.47
CA LEU A 98 -1.80 -12.89 12.14
C LEU A 98 -2.32 -12.95 10.69
N LEU A 99 -3.05 -11.92 10.25
CA LEU A 99 -3.62 -11.86 8.89
C LEU A 99 -2.53 -11.70 7.82
N LEU A 100 -1.55 -10.83 8.06
CA LEU A 100 -0.41 -10.62 7.16
C LEU A 100 0.41 -11.90 6.99
N GLN A 101 0.65 -12.63 8.08
CA GLN A 101 1.32 -13.94 8.01
C GLN A 101 0.51 -14.99 7.27
N LYS A 102 -0.82 -15.02 7.49
CA LYS A 102 -1.74 -15.92 6.78
C LYS A 102 -1.63 -15.74 5.27
N PHE A 103 -1.61 -14.49 4.81
CA PHE A 103 -1.59 -14.19 3.37
C PHE A 103 -0.19 -14.12 2.74
N HIS A 104 0.85 -14.01 3.55
CA HIS A 104 2.22 -13.81 3.07
C HIS A 104 2.61 -14.82 1.97
N ARG A 105 2.36 -16.12 2.18
CA ARG A 105 2.72 -17.15 1.18
C ARG A 105 1.95 -16.98 -0.13
N GLU A 106 0.63 -16.85 -0.05
CA GLU A 106 -0.26 -16.70 -1.20
C GLU A 106 0.10 -15.45 -2.03
N TRP A 107 0.25 -14.31 -1.37
CA TRP A 107 0.58 -13.05 -2.03
C TRP A 107 1.98 -13.07 -2.66
N ARG A 108 2.96 -13.77 -2.07
CA ARG A 108 4.25 -13.96 -2.73
C ARG A 108 4.16 -14.83 -3.98
N GLU A 109 3.34 -15.87 -3.95
CA GLU A 109 3.09 -16.70 -5.13
C GLU A 109 2.41 -15.88 -6.23
N ASP A 110 1.45 -15.02 -5.89
CA ASP A 110 0.83 -14.08 -6.83
C ASP A 110 1.85 -13.14 -7.48
N ILE A 111 2.77 -12.57 -6.70
CA ILE A 111 3.88 -11.76 -7.26
C ILE A 111 4.76 -12.62 -8.18
N SER A 112 5.00 -13.88 -7.82
CA SER A 112 5.84 -14.78 -8.63
C SER A 112 5.17 -15.16 -9.95
N LYS A 113 3.85 -15.41 -9.93
CA LYS A 113 3.05 -15.66 -11.14
C LYS A 113 2.98 -14.44 -12.04
N ASP A 114 2.80 -13.25 -11.46
CA ASP A 114 2.86 -11.98 -12.18
C ASP A 114 4.20 -11.81 -12.93
N GLN A 115 5.31 -12.30 -12.37
CA GLN A 115 6.62 -12.26 -13.04
C GLN A 115 6.69 -13.20 -14.24
N ILE A 116 6.19 -14.42 -14.10
CA ILE A 116 6.25 -15.46 -15.13
C ILE A 116 5.40 -15.05 -16.34
N GLN A 117 4.19 -14.55 -16.11
CA GLN A 117 3.29 -14.08 -17.17
C GLN A 117 3.91 -12.92 -17.99
N ASN A 118 4.67 -12.04 -17.34
CA ASN A 118 5.40 -10.97 -18.04
C ASN A 118 6.64 -11.45 -18.80
N SER A 119 7.13 -12.67 -18.55
CA SER A 119 8.29 -13.27 -19.22
C SER A 119 7.95 -14.32 -20.28
N THR A 120 6.72 -14.83 -20.33
CA THR A 120 6.37 -15.91 -21.25
C THR A 120 5.63 -15.40 -22.48
N ARG A 121 6.39 -15.10 -23.53
CA ARG A 121 6.01 -15.38 -24.92
C ARG A 121 7.16 -16.18 -25.58
N PRO A 122 6.95 -17.43 -26.04
CA PRO A 122 7.98 -18.39 -26.48
C PRO A 122 8.15 -18.32 -28.01
N ASN A 123 9.10 -18.94 -28.74
CA ASN A 123 10.15 -19.96 -28.55
C ASN A 123 11.04 -19.90 -29.82
N SER A 124 12.24 -20.52 -29.83
CA SER A 124 12.62 -21.56 -30.81
C SER A 124 14.14 -21.69 -30.99
N GLY A 125 14.64 -22.92 -30.80
CA GLY A 125 15.75 -23.49 -31.56
C GLY A 125 17.17 -23.23 -31.05
N GLU A 126 17.78 -24.29 -30.51
CA GLU A 126 19.21 -24.64 -30.59
C GLU A 126 20.28 -23.57 -30.25
N MET A 127 21.05 -23.82 -29.18
CA MET A 127 22.52 -23.97 -29.18
C MET A 127 23.20 -23.55 -27.87
N ASP A 128 24.21 -24.35 -27.53
CA ASP A 128 25.45 -24.05 -26.80
C ASP A 128 25.44 -23.66 -25.31
N VAL A 129 26.14 -24.47 -24.51
CA VAL A 129 26.26 -24.37 -23.04
C VAL A 129 26.94 -23.05 -22.60
N ASN A 130 27.73 -22.42 -23.48
CA ASN A 130 28.31 -21.08 -23.27
C ASN A 130 27.31 -19.93 -23.50
N PHE A 131 26.37 -20.10 -24.43
CA PHE A 131 25.26 -19.17 -24.63
C PHE A 131 24.28 -19.26 -23.46
N GLN A 132 24.11 -20.47 -22.90
CA GLN A 132 23.29 -20.72 -21.72
C GLN A 132 23.83 -20.00 -20.47
N LEU A 133 25.14 -20.06 -20.18
CA LEU A 133 25.69 -19.32 -19.04
C LEU A 133 25.56 -17.79 -19.21
N SER A 134 25.73 -17.29 -20.44
CA SER A 134 25.54 -15.88 -20.76
C SER A 134 24.08 -15.46 -20.63
N LYS A 135 23.15 -16.31 -21.05
CA LYS A 135 21.70 -16.16 -20.91
C LYS A 135 21.26 -16.22 -19.46
N ASP A 136 21.73 -17.19 -18.67
CA ASP A 136 21.40 -17.34 -17.26
C ASP A 136 21.93 -16.15 -16.44
N LYS A 137 23.10 -15.62 -16.80
CA LYS A 137 23.66 -14.39 -16.22
C LYS A 137 22.84 -13.17 -16.60
N LEU A 138 22.37 -13.09 -17.85
CA LEU A 138 21.45 -12.04 -18.32
C LEU A 138 20.08 -12.14 -17.66
N GLU A 139 19.54 -13.35 -17.49
CA GLU A 139 18.28 -13.62 -16.79
C GLU A 139 18.40 -13.27 -15.32
N THR A 140 19.52 -13.60 -14.68
CA THR A 140 19.81 -13.20 -13.29
C THR A 140 19.89 -11.69 -13.16
N MET A 141 20.58 -11.01 -14.08
CA MET A 141 20.63 -9.55 -14.12
C MET A 141 19.26 -8.94 -14.41
N LEU A 142 18.47 -9.53 -15.29
CA LEU A 142 17.10 -9.10 -15.59
C LEU A 142 16.17 -9.32 -14.40
N ILE A 143 16.30 -10.42 -13.66
CA ILE A 143 15.57 -10.69 -12.42
C ILE A 143 15.96 -9.67 -11.36
N SER A 144 17.26 -9.34 -11.25
CA SER A 144 17.76 -8.30 -10.36
C SER A 144 17.21 -6.92 -10.75
N MET A 145 17.26 -6.54 -12.02
CA MET A 145 16.69 -5.29 -12.53
C MET A 145 15.17 -5.23 -12.35
N LYS A 146 14.45 -6.33 -12.61
CA LYS A 146 13.00 -6.43 -12.34
C LYS A 146 12.69 -6.32 -10.85
N SER A 147 13.53 -6.88 -9.97
CA SER A 147 13.39 -6.72 -8.52
C SER A 147 13.68 -5.30 -8.04
N GLN A 148 14.60 -4.58 -8.70
CA GLN A 148 14.87 -3.16 -8.47
C GLN A 148 13.71 -2.29 -8.97
N LEU A 149 13.22 -2.54 -10.19
CA LEU A 149 12.04 -1.87 -10.73
C LEU A 149 10.79 -2.16 -9.89
N ARG A 150 10.67 -3.34 -9.29
CA ARG A 150 9.61 -3.66 -8.29
C ARG A 150 9.73 -2.83 -7.02
N ARG A 151 10.94 -2.60 -6.48
CA ARG A 151 11.13 -1.66 -5.35
C ARG A 151 10.60 -0.29 -5.74
N HIS A 152 10.94 0.20 -6.94
CA HIS A 152 10.48 1.49 -7.46
C HIS A 152 8.99 1.57 -7.87
N GLN A 153 8.39 0.51 -8.42
CA GLN A 153 6.95 0.48 -8.74
C GLN A 153 6.09 0.42 -7.49
N CYS A 154 6.59 -0.26 -6.45
CA CYS A 154 5.94 -0.25 -5.16
C CYS A 154 6.13 1.12 -4.46
N ASP A 155 7.20 1.87 -4.77
CA ASP A 155 7.39 3.30 -4.41
C ASP A 155 6.49 4.26 -5.19
N MET A 156 6.16 3.98 -6.45
CA MET A 156 5.25 4.85 -7.23
C MET A 156 3.83 4.90 -6.66
N LEU A 157 3.38 3.84 -5.97
CA LEU A 157 2.10 3.82 -5.27
C LEU A 157 2.09 4.67 -3.98
N SER A 158 3.26 5.08 -3.44
CA SER A 158 3.30 6.06 -2.34
C SER A 158 3.22 7.50 -2.86
N LEU A 159 3.81 7.78 -4.02
CA LEU A 159 3.77 9.11 -4.65
C LEU A 159 2.41 9.42 -5.27
N GLU A 160 1.71 8.46 -5.89
CA GLU A 160 0.33 8.67 -6.37
C GLU A 160 -0.64 9.01 -5.21
N ASN A 161 -0.47 8.39 -4.05
CA ASN A 161 -1.30 8.66 -2.86
C ASN A 161 -0.94 9.98 -2.16
N ILE A 162 0.35 10.35 -2.12
CA ILE A 162 0.77 11.70 -1.70
C ILE A 162 0.19 12.74 -2.65
N ASN A 163 0.17 12.48 -3.96
CA ASN A 163 -0.40 13.39 -4.95
C ASN A 163 -1.94 13.50 -4.81
N ILE A 164 -2.64 12.40 -4.49
CA ILE A 164 -4.06 12.42 -4.14
C ILE A 164 -4.29 13.24 -2.87
N HIS A 165 -3.50 13.04 -1.81
CA HIS A 165 -3.62 13.79 -0.55
C HIS A 165 -3.31 15.29 -0.72
N ILE A 166 -2.28 15.64 -1.50
CA ILE A 166 -1.97 17.02 -1.88
C ILE A 166 -3.10 17.63 -2.70
N SER A 167 -3.64 16.90 -3.69
CA SER A 167 -4.76 17.35 -4.53
C SER A 167 -6.04 17.57 -3.71
N GLN A 168 -6.32 16.69 -2.73
CA GLN A 168 -7.44 16.84 -1.80
C GLN A 168 -7.25 18.04 -0.87
N THR A 169 -6.05 18.23 -0.32
CA THR A 169 -5.69 19.37 0.53
C THR A 169 -5.82 20.69 -0.23
N ILE A 170 -5.35 20.74 -1.48
CA ILE A 170 -5.49 21.92 -2.35
C ILE A 170 -6.97 22.20 -2.65
N LYS A 171 -7.78 21.17 -2.94
CA LYS A 171 -9.22 21.34 -3.13
C LYS A 171 -9.91 21.91 -1.90
N GLU A 172 -9.58 21.41 -0.71
CA GLU A 172 -10.14 21.94 0.54
C GLU A 172 -9.70 23.37 0.81
N MET A 173 -8.43 23.71 0.58
CA MET A 173 -7.93 25.08 0.66
C MET A 173 -8.67 26.00 -0.32
N CYS A 174 -8.93 25.57 -1.55
CA CYS A 174 -9.70 26.35 -2.53
C CYS A 174 -11.18 26.53 -2.12
N ILE A 175 -11.81 25.52 -1.51
CA ILE A 175 -13.17 25.60 -1.00
C ILE A 175 -13.25 26.58 0.19
N GLN A 176 -12.26 26.54 1.09
CA GLN A 176 -12.21 27.44 2.25
C GLN A 176 -11.87 28.89 1.85
N ALA A 177 -11.02 29.09 0.83
CA ALA A 177 -10.76 30.42 0.26
C ALA A 177 -12.02 31.03 -0.38
N ARG A 178 -12.86 30.24 -1.06
CA ARG A 178 -14.18 30.70 -1.56
C ARG A 178 -15.18 31.03 -0.45
N ARG A 179 -14.97 30.52 0.76
CA ARG A 179 -15.83 30.78 1.94
C ARG A 179 -15.30 31.88 2.87
N GLY A 180 -14.15 32.49 2.56
CA GLY A 180 -13.63 33.68 3.26
C GLY A 180 -12.88 33.40 4.57
N TYR A 181 -12.36 32.20 4.80
CA TYR A 181 -11.58 31.87 6.01
C TYR A 181 -10.07 32.16 5.83
N ILE A 182 -9.39 32.65 6.88
CA ILE A 182 -7.95 32.99 6.88
C ILE A 182 -7.14 31.79 7.39
N PHE A 183 -6.15 31.33 6.61
CA PHE A 183 -5.20 30.30 7.03
C PHE A 183 -3.94 30.91 7.66
N SER A 184 -3.55 30.41 8.85
CA SER A 184 -2.24 30.67 9.46
C SER A 184 -1.44 29.37 9.44
N LEU A 185 -0.62 29.17 8.41
CA LEU A 185 0.39 28.11 8.36
C LEU A 185 1.72 28.67 8.89
N ASN A 186 2.31 27.93 9.84
CA ASN A 186 3.55 28.20 10.56
C ASN A 186 4.55 29.13 9.82
N HIS A 187 4.42 30.42 10.08
CA HIS A 187 5.36 31.50 9.76
C HIS A 187 5.42 32.03 8.31
N VAL A 188 4.32 31.95 7.54
CA VAL A 188 4.09 32.88 6.40
C VAL A 188 2.62 33.31 6.40
N THR A 189 2.36 34.54 6.85
CA THR A 189 1.05 35.18 6.73
C THR A 189 0.89 35.72 5.31
N VAL A 190 -0.03 35.14 4.52
CA VAL A 190 -0.41 35.70 3.22
C VAL A 190 -1.68 36.51 3.41
N HIS A 191 -1.56 37.84 3.35
CA HIS A 191 -2.69 38.75 3.29
C HIS A 191 -3.23 38.80 1.85
N PHE A 192 -4.54 38.58 1.68
CA PHE A 192 -5.26 38.98 0.49
C PHE A 192 -6.08 40.24 0.81
N VAL A 193 -5.94 41.24 -0.05
CA VAL A 193 -6.77 42.46 -0.10
C VAL A 193 -8.06 42.16 -0.85
#